data_AF-A0A933MJ60-F1
#
_entry.id   AF-A0A933MJ60-F1
#
_cell.length_a   1.000
_cell.length_b   1.000
_cell.length_c   1.000
_cell.angle_alpha   90.00
_cell.angle_beta   90.00
_cell.angle_gamma   90.00
#
_symmetry.space_group_name_H-M   'P 1'
#
loop_
_entity.id
_entity.type
_entity.pdbx_description
1 polymer ?
#
loop_
_entity_poly.entity_id
_entity_poly.type
_entity_poly.pdbx_seq_one_letter_code
_entity_poly.pdbx_strand_id
1 'polypeptide(L)'
;MEGNVKEFGLADVIQFISTSQKTGVLLLDHHTDTASIAFARGDITAAVYGRQGKQDQLQDYLFRSKKLDPETIQKLAQIQKDTNLGIDEVMIKEQIMTEEELFGVIAFKIQEVIDDIFTWSDAHYKFDAQADLYSKSRTKVTIPPATLLIETMRRKDEWPRIKMAIPSEDIVLLIKPDGILPYDALPEAKQMMEFIDGNRTISEMIQLSGFGRFRTFNALFNLFELGMIERKVTESAALPPKPKAPSPVLKFIGPAATVMATAGIVLILLTASLFWGYKVSLLLDSKTNLVEELLLKSAQSKYRQEVEIYKMINGRYPAELKQVVKDRRYVDLLVYEVSGDGQSFDLKIVERK
;
A
#
# COMPACT_ATOMS: atom_id res chain seq x y z
N MET A 1 7.25 -24.79 -15.88
CA MET A 1 7.45 -23.39 -16.34
C MET A 1 8.34 -22.74 -15.29
N GLU A 2 9.47 -22.19 -15.69
CA GLU A 2 10.43 -21.54 -14.79
C GLU A 2 11.08 -20.35 -15.49
N GLY A 3 11.62 -19.40 -14.73
CA GLY A 3 12.24 -18.20 -15.27
C GLY A 3 12.47 -17.15 -14.19
N ASN A 4 12.70 -15.90 -14.61
CA ASN A 4 12.93 -14.79 -13.71
C ASN A 4 11.93 -13.64 -13.96
N VAL A 5 11.39 -13.07 -12.87
CA VAL A 5 10.43 -11.95 -12.89
C VAL A 5 10.97 -10.72 -13.63
N LYS A 6 12.28 -10.48 -13.59
CA LYS A 6 12.94 -9.37 -14.29
C LYS A 6 12.81 -9.44 -15.82
N GLU A 7 12.65 -10.64 -16.38
CA GLU A 7 12.60 -10.85 -17.83
C GLU A 7 11.17 -10.80 -18.37
N PHE A 8 10.23 -11.44 -17.68
CA PHE A 8 8.87 -11.63 -18.18
C PHE A 8 7.81 -10.82 -17.42
N GLY A 9 8.14 -10.24 -16.26
CA GLY A 9 7.17 -9.54 -15.41
C GLY A 9 6.25 -10.51 -14.66
N LEU A 10 6.05 -10.27 -13.37
CA LEU A 10 5.24 -11.17 -12.53
C LEU A 10 3.75 -11.19 -12.94
N ALA A 11 3.21 -10.05 -13.38
CA ALA A 11 1.83 -9.97 -13.85
C ALA A 11 1.56 -10.90 -15.03
N ASP A 12 2.49 -10.94 -15.99
CA ASP A 12 2.35 -11.77 -17.20
C ASP A 12 2.48 -13.25 -16.87
N VAL A 13 3.34 -13.63 -15.92
CA VAL A 13 3.44 -15.01 -15.41
C VAL A 13 2.11 -15.46 -14.79
N ILE A 14 1.53 -14.63 -13.90
CA ILE A 14 0.24 -14.92 -13.26
C ILE A 14 -0.88 -14.99 -14.31
N GLN A 15 -0.92 -14.04 -15.25
CA GLN A 15 -1.93 -13.99 -16.29
C GLN A 15 -1.83 -15.19 -17.24
N PHE A 16 -0.62 -15.67 -17.56
CA PHE A 16 -0.42 -16.86 -18.37
C PHE A 16 -0.95 -18.12 -17.67
N ILE A 17 -0.66 -18.30 -16.38
CA ILE A 17 -1.19 -19.43 -15.58
C ILE A 17 -2.72 -19.39 -15.57
N SER A 18 -3.28 -18.18 -15.40
CA SER A 18 -4.73 -17.94 -15.35
C SER A 18 -5.42 -18.28 -16.66
N THR A 19 -4.98 -17.67 -17.76
CA THR A 19 -5.56 -17.86 -19.10
C THR A 19 -5.38 -19.28 -19.62
N SER A 20 -4.29 -19.96 -19.24
CA SER A 20 -4.06 -21.37 -19.53
C SER A 20 -4.83 -22.33 -18.60
N GLN A 21 -5.65 -21.80 -17.67
CA GLN A 21 -6.43 -22.55 -16.68
C GLN A 21 -5.61 -23.61 -15.91
N LYS A 22 -4.36 -23.29 -15.57
CA LYS A 22 -3.47 -24.24 -14.89
C LYS A 22 -3.89 -24.42 -13.43
N THR A 23 -3.64 -25.62 -12.93
CA THR A 23 -3.75 -25.98 -11.50
C THR A 23 -2.37 -26.39 -11.01
N GLY A 24 -1.98 -25.93 -9.82
CA GLY A 24 -0.66 -26.13 -9.24
C GLY A 24 -0.19 -24.92 -8.44
N VAL A 25 1.09 -24.86 -8.08
CA VAL A 25 1.66 -23.80 -7.26
C VAL A 25 2.76 -23.07 -8.01
N LEU A 26 2.67 -21.73 -8.06
CA LEU A 26 3.76 -20.85 -8.47
C LEU A 26 4.63 -20.56 -7.25
N LEU A 27 5.87 -21.05 -7.27
CA LEU A 27 6.90 -20.80 -6.28
C LEU A 27 7.76 -19.63 -6.74
N LEU A 28 8.07 -18.71 -5.83
CA LEU A 28 8.95 -17.57 -6.07
C LEU A 28 10.03 -17.49 -4.99
N ASP A 29 11.26 -17.24 -5.41
CA ASP A 29 12.42 -17.07 -4.55
C ASP A 29 13.08 -15.72 -4.81
N HIS A 30 13.24 -14.93 -3.75
CA HIS A 30 13.88 -13.61 -3.78
C HIS A 30 14.79 -13.43 -2.56
N HIS A 31 16.09 -13.66 -2.76
CA HIS A 31 17.11 -13.62 -1.71
C HIS A 31 16.80 -14.54 -0.51
N THR A 32 16.38 -13.97 0.62
CA THR A 32 16.02 -14.70 1.85
C THR A 32 14.52 -14.92 2.00
N ASP A 33 13.74 -14.34 1.09
CA ASP A 33 12.29 -14.36 1.12
C ASP A 33 11.75 -15.25 0.00
N THR A 34 10.62 -15.89 0.27
CA THR A 34 9.98 -16.84 -0.63
C THR A 34 8.49 -16.56 -0.68
N ALA A 35 7.84 -16.85 -1.80
CA ALA A 35 6.39 -16.81 -1.89
C ALA A 35 5.85 -18.03 -2.65
N SER A 36 4.63 -18.42 -2.35
CA SER A 36 3.95 -19.51 -3.03
C SER A 36 2.50 -19.11 -3.29
N ILE A 37 2.04 -19.26 -4.53
CA ILE A 37 0.67 -18.94 -4.95
C ILE A 37 0.06 -20.19 -5.54
N ALA A 38 -0.99 -20.71 -4.92
CA ALA A 38 -1.75 -21.84 -5.43
C ALA A 38 -2.80 -21.38 -6.43
N PHE A 39 -2.93 -22.14 -7.50
CA PHE A 39 -3.92 -21.96 -8.56
C PHE A 39 -4.77 -23.21 -8.72
N ALA A 40 -6.06 -23.01 -8.97
CA ALA A 40 -6.97 -24.06 -9.41
C ALA A 40 -7.77 -23.56 -10.61
N ARG A 41 -7.61 -24.24 -11.76
CA ARG A 41 -8.25 -23.86 -13.04
C ARG A 41 -8.01 -22.38 -13.42
N GLY A 42 -6.83 -21.86 -13.10
CA GLY A 42 -6.43 -20.49 -13.40
C GLY A 42 -6.82 -19.43 -12.37
N ASP A 43 -7.58 -19.78 -11.34
CA ASP A 43 -7.92 -18.88 -10.24
C ASP A 43 -6.98 -19.08 -9.04
N ILE A 44 -6.70 -18.02 -8.29
CA ILE A 44 -5.86 -18.09 -7.10
C ILE A 44 -6.70 -18.60 -5.93
N THR A 45 -6.18 -19.61 -5.23
CA THR A 45 -6.86 -20.25 -4.09
C THR A 45 -6.16 -20.02 -2.77
N ALA A 46 -4.84 -19.82 -2.79
CA ALA A 46 -4.05 -19.53 -1.61
C ALA A 46 -2.77 -18.79 -1.98
N ALA A 47 -2.22 -18.05 -1.04
CA ALA A 47 -0.88 -17.50 -1.13
C ALA A 47 -0.19 -17.56 0.24
N VAL A 48 1.11 -17.83 0.22
CA VAL A 48 1.95 -17.89 1.43
C VAL A 48 3.20 -17.06 1.18
N TYR A 49 3.55 -16.26 2.16
CA TYR A 49 4.80 -15.51 2.17
C TYR A 49 5.73 -16.09 3.24
N GLY A 50 6.99 -16.26 2.90
CA GLY A 50 8.05 -16.68 3.81
C GLY A 50 9.09 -15.59 3.93
N ARG A 51 9.33 -15.08 5.14
CA ARG A 51 10.38 -14.11 5.43
C ARG A 51 11.50 -14.79 6.21
N GLN A 52 12.73 -14.74 5.71
CA GLN A 52 13.91 -15.33 6.37
C GLN A 52 13.69 -16.79 6.84
N GLY A 53 13.03 -17.59 6.01
CA GLY A 53 12.73 -19.00 6.31
C GLY A 53 11.57 -19.26 7.28
N LYS A 54 10.86 -18.23 7.76
CA LYS A 54 9.59 -18.38 8.50
C LYS A 54 8.41 -18.07 7.61
N GLN A 55 7.45 -18.99 7.54
CA GLN A 55 6.19 -18.79 6.81
C GLN A 55 5.21 -17.98 7.66
N ASP A 56 4.60 -16.95 7.05
CA ASP A 56 3.50 -16.21 7.66
C ASP A 56 2.21 -17.03 7.51
N GLN A 57 1.82 -17.73 8.57
CA GLN A 57 0.62 -18.57 8.56
C GLN A 57 -0.61 -17.75 8.95
N LEU A 58 -1.77 -18.11 8.37
CA LEU A 58 -3.07 -17.47 8.68
C LEU A 58 -3.36 -17.45 10.19
N GLN A 59 -3.04 -18.52 10.90
CA GLN A 59 -3.23 -18.63 12.35
C GLN A 59 -2.40 -17.61 13.13
N ASP A 60 -1.15 -17.36 12.72
CA ASP A 60 -0.27 -16.38 13.38
C ASP A 60 -0.80 -14.97 13.17
N TYR A 61 -1.40 -14.70 12.00
CA TYR A 61 -2.11 -13.46 11.75
C TYR A 61 -3.37 -13.31 12.63
N LEU A 62 -4.21 -14.33 12.71
CA LEU A 62 -5.44 -14.30 13.52
C LEU A 62 -5.14 -14.10 15.02
N PHE A 63 -4.04 -14.69 15.50
CA PHE A 63 -3.55 -14.49 16.86
C PHE A 63 -3.06 -13.06 17.11
N ARG A 64 -2.10 -12.59 16.29
CA ARG A 64 -1.47 -11.28 16.50
C ARG A 64 -2.46 -10.12 16.36
N SER A 65 -3.44 -10.26 15.47
CA SER A 65 -4.54 -9.29 15.29
C SER A 65 -5.61 -9.35 16.39
N LYS A 66 -5.44 -10.18 17.43
CA LYS A 66 -6.38 -10.40 18.54
C LYS A 66 -7.78 -10.80 18.08
N LYS A 67 -7.91 -11.34 16.87
CA LYS A 67 -9.16 -11.92 16.38
C LYS A 67 -9.47 -13.25 17.06
N LEU A 68 -8.43 -13.94 17.55
CA LEU A 68 -8.54 -15.12 18.38
C LEU A 68 -7.76 -14.89 19.68
N ASP A 69 -8.37 -15.24 20.81
CA ASP A 69 -7.68 -15.24 22.09
C ASP A 69 -6.76 -16.48 22.23
N PRO A 70 -5.78 -16.45 23.15
CA PRO A 70 -4.84 -17.55 23.34
C PRO A 70 -5.49 -18.90 23.69
N GLU A 71 -6.60 -18.89 24.44
CA GLU A 71 -7.28 -20.11 24.88
C GLU A 71 -7.97 -20.78 23.68
N THR A 72 -8.64 -19.98 22.84
CA THR A 72 -9.25 -20.44 21.60
C THR A 72 -8.22 -21.08 20.67
N ILE A 73 -7.00 -20.53 20.56
CA ILE A 73 -5.95 -21.11 19.72
C ILE A 73 -5.47 -22.46 20.26
N GLN A 74 -5.28 -22.57 21.57
CA GLN A 74 -4.89 -23.84 22.18
C GLN A 74 -5.96 -24.91 21.94
N LYS A 75 -7.23 -24.53 22.10
CA LYS A 75 -8.38 -25.40 21.81
C LYS A 75 -8.39 -25.84 20.34
N LEU A 76 -8.24 -24.90 19.41
CA LEU A 76 -8.18 -25.17 17.97
C LEU A 76 -7.03 -26.12 17.62
N ALA A 77 -5.83 -25.88 18.14
CA ALA A 77 -4.66 -26.72 17.89
C ALA A 77 -4.85 -28.14 18.44
N GLN A 78 -5.54 -28.30 19.58
CA GLN A 78 -5.86 -29.60 20.14
C GLN A 78 -6.88 -30.36 19.28
N ILE A 79 -7.97 -29.71 18.87
CA ILE A 79 -8.98 -30.31 17.99
C ILE A 79 -8.37 -30.72 16.64
N GLN A 80 -7.46 -29.90 16.11
CA GLN A 80 -6.76 -30.21 14.86
C GLN A 80 -5.94 -31.51 14.97
N LYS A 81 -5.25 -31.71 16.10
CA LYS A 81 -4.50 -32.95 16.38
C LYS A 81 -5.42 -34.16 16.49
N ASP A 82 -6.58 -33.99 17.11
CA ASP A 82 -7.50 -35.09 17.42
C ASP A 82 -8.36 -35.50 16.20
N THR A 83 -8.68 -34.55 15.31
CA THR A 83 -9.64 -34.76 14.20
C THR A 83 -9.01 -34.82 12.81
N ASN A 84 -7.72 -34.48 12.69
CA ASN A 84 -6.98 -34.34 11.41
C ASN A 84 -7.65 -33.38 10.39
N LEU A 85 -8.56 -32.52 10.84
CA LEU A 85 -9.21 -31.50 10.02
C LEU A 85 -8.28 -30.30 9.78
N GLY A 86 -8.58 -29.51 8.75
CA GLY A 86 -7.95 -28.20 8.54
C GLY A 86 -8.39 -27.20 9.62
N ILE A 87 -7.54 -26.22 9.93
CA ILE A 87 -7.82 -25.19 10.95
C ILE A 87 -9.06 -24.35 10.59
N ASP A 88 -9.27 -24.11 9.30
CA ASP A 88 -10.43 -23.48 8.69
C ASP A 88 -11.73 -24.22 9.04
N GLU A 89 -11.77 -25.53 8.83
CA GLU A 89 -12.94 -26.36 9.11
C GLU A 89 -13.25 -26.40 10.61
N VAL A 90 -12.23 -26.45 11.45
CA VAL A 90 -12.41 -26.41 12.91
C VAL A 90 -12.97 -25.05 13.34
N MET A 91 -12.46 -23.93 12.82
CA MET A 91 -12.96 -22.59 13.16
C MET A 91 -14.44 -22.41 12.79
N ILE A 92 -14.86 -22.93 11.64
CA ILE A 92 -16.28 -22.88 11.22
C ILE A 92 -17.15 -23.78 12.13
N LYS A 93 -16.71 -25.01 12.41
CA LYS A 93 -17.49 -25.96 13.25
C LYS A 93 -17.65 -25.49 14.69
N GLU A 94 -16.61 -24.88 15.25
CA GLU A 94 -16.62 -24.32 16.60
C GLU A 94 -17.30 -22.94 16.67
N GLN A 95 -17.89 -22.46 15.55
CA GLN A 95 -18.58 -21.16 15.44
C GLN A 95 -17.71 -19.96 15.84
N ILE A 96 -16.39 -20.10 15.68
CA ILE A 96 -15.42 -19.03 15.96
C ILE A 96 -15.53 -17.94 14.88
N MET A 97 -15.80 -18.35 13.64
CA MET A 97 -16.10 -17.45 12.54
C MET A 97 -16.98 -18.14 11.50
N THR A 98 -17.72 -17.33 10.75
CA THR A 98 -18.51 -17.80 9.60
C THR A 98 -17.63 -18.09 8.39
N GLU A 99 -18.16 -18.84 7.42
CA GLU A 99 -17.46 -19.08 6.14
C GLU A 99 -17.17 -17.77 5.38
N GLU A 100 -18.09 -16.80 5.43
CA GLU A 100 -17.94 -15.50 4.78
C GLU A 100 -16.80 -14.67 5.41
N GLU A 101 -16.75 -14.62 6.74
CA GLU A 101 -15.66 -13.95 7.46
C GLU A 101 -14.32 -14.61 7.15
N LEU A 102 -14.28 -15.95 7.10
CA LEU A 102 -13.05 -16.68 6.80
C LEU A 102 -12.60 -16.46 5.36
N PHE A 103 -13.53 -16.47 4.41
CA PHE A 103 -13.26 -16.10 3.03
C PHE A 103 -12.65 -14.70 2.95
N GLY A 104 -13.25 -13.72 3.64
CA GLY A 104 -12.75 -12.34 3.66
C GLY A 104 -11.33 -12.22 4.21
N VAL A 105 -11.02 -12.97 5.29
CA VAL A 105 -9.67 -13.00 5.85
C VAL A 105 -8.67 -13.66 4.90
N ILE A 106 -9.01 -14.81 4.30
CA ILE A 106 -8.13 -15.50 3.35
C ILE A 106 -7.88 -14.62 2.11
N ALA A 107 -8.93 -14.01 1.54
CA ALA A 107 -8.81 -13.12 0.40
C ALA A 107 -7.92 -11.91 0.71
N PHE A 108 -8.08 -11.34 1.90
CA PHE A 108 -7.19 -10.28 2.38
C PHE A 108 -5.74 -10.74 2.48
N LYS A 109 -5.47 -11.90 3.08
CA LYS A 109 -4.11 -12.46 3.17
C LYS A 109 -3.51 -12.76 1.80
N ILE A 110 -4.30 -13.27 0.86
CA ILE A 110 -3.86 -13.46 -0.53
C ILE A 110 -3.45 -12.12 -1.14
N GLN A 111 -4.30 -11.09 -1.04
CA GLN A 111 -3.97 -9.76 -1.56
C GLN A 111 -2.67 -9.21 -0.95
N GLU A 112 -2.46 -9.38 0.37
CA GLU A 112 -1.20 -8.95 1.01
C GLU A 112 0.03 -9.62 0.40
N VAL A 113 0.00 -10.95 0.23
CA VAL A 113 1.13 -11.66 -0.36
C VAL A 113 1.37 -11.20 -1.79
N ILE A 114 0.31 -11.00 -2.58
CA ILE A 114 0.42 -10.48 -3.95
C ILE A 114 1.00 -9.06 -3.96
N ASP A 115 0.56 -8.17 -3.07
CA ASP A 115 1.12 -6.81 -2.97
C ASP A 115 2.62 -6.85 -2.68
N ASP A 116 3.05 -7.68 -1.74
CA ASP A 116 4.44 -7.78 -1.33
C ASP A 116 5.35 -8.29 -2.45
N ILE A 117 4.98 -9.37 -3.13
CA ILE A 117 5.80 -9.92 -4.23
C ILE A 117 5.84 -9.00 -5.45
N PHE A 118 4.84 -8.13 -5.64
CA PHE A 118 4.87 -7.13 -6.71
C PHE A 118 5.85 -5.98 -6.46
N THR A 119 6.35 -5.85 -5.22
CA THR A 119 7.47 -4.96 -4.91
C THR A 119 8.83 -5.56 -5.32
N TRP A 120 8.90 -6.86 -5.63
CA TRP A 120 10.13 -7.51 -6.04
C TRP A 120 10.49 -7.15 -7.48
N SER A 121 11.64 -6.52 -7.65
CA SER A 121 12.20 -6.19 -8.98
C SER A 121 12.92 -7.38 -9.64
N ASP A 122 13.22 -8.41 -8.86
CA ASP A 122 13.93 -9.62 -9.28
C ASP A 122 13.41 -10.78 -8.44
N ALA A 123 13.14 -11.93 -9.05
CA ALA A 123 12.78 -13.17 -8.35
C ALA A 123 12.82 -14.33 -9.33
N HIS A 124 13.37 -15.47 -8.91
CA HIS A 124 13.25 -16.70 -9.66
C HIS A 124 11.87 -17.30 -9.42
N TYR A 125 11.19 -17.77 -10.46
CA TYR A 125 9.90 -18.44 -10.32
C TYR A 125 9.91 -19.84 -10.93
N LYS A 126 9.10 -20.74 -10.34
CA LYS A 126 8.84 -22.08 -10.87
C LYS A 126 7.39 -22.47 -10.61
N PHE A 127 6.71 -22.95 -11.64
CA PHE A 127 5.38 -23.53 -11.51
C PHE A 127 5.48 -25.06 -11.37
N ASP A 128 4.94 -25.58 -10.27
CA ASP A 128 4.81 -26.99 -9.97
C ASP A 128 3.35 -27.43 -10.04
N ALA A 129 3.02 -28.30 -11.00
CA ALA A 129 1.66 -28.80 -11.22
C ALA A 129 1.23 -29.89 -10.23
N GLN A 130 2.17 -30.46 -9.48
CA GLN A 130 1.92 -31.52 -8.48
C GLN A 130 1.88 -30.98 -7.05
N ALA A 131 2.42 -29.78 -6.84
CA ALA A 131 2.34 -29.11 -5.56
C ALA A 131 0.90 -28.65 -5.26
N ASP A 132 0.56 -28.66 -3.97
CA ASP A 132 -0.70 -28.16 -3.43
C ASP A 132 -0.42 -27.41 -2.13
N LEU A 133 -1.08 -26.28 -1.93
CA LEU A 133 -0.99 -25.51 -0.68
C LEU A 133 -2.27 -25.75 0.12
N TYR A 134 -2.10 -25.91 1.44
CA TYR A 134 -3.23 -26.13 2.35
C TYR A 134 -4.11 -27.33 1.93
N SER A 135 -3.50 -28.46 1.59
CA SER A 135 -4.22 -29.67 1.14
C SER A 135 -5.26 -30.24 2.12
N LYS A 136 -5.21 -29.82 3.40
CA LYS A 136 -6.20 -30.17 4.43
C LYS A 136 -7.35 -29.15 4.56
N SER A 137 -7.22 -27.98 3.94
CA SER A 137 -8.23 -26.93 3.94
C SER A 137 -9.43 -27.38 3.13
N ARG A 138 -10.62 -27.24 3.70
CA ARG A 138 -11.89 -27.51 3.02
C ARG A 138 -12.58 -26.26 2.54
N THR A 139 -12.21 -25.10 3.09
CA THR A 139 -12.66 -23.81 2.57
C THR A 139 -12.04 -23.57 1.19
N LYS A 140 -12.90 -23.45 0.18
CA LYS A 140 -12.51 -23.22 -1.22
C LYS A 140 -12.62 -21.75 -1.56
N VAL A 141 -11.58 -20.99 -1.22
CA VAL A 141 -11.44 -19.62 -1.72
C VAL A 141 -10.95 -19.69 -3.16
N THR A 142 -11.58 -18.90 -4.03
CA THR A 142 -11.23 -18.85 -5.45
C THR A 142 -11.33 -17.40 -5.90
N ILE A 143 -10.22 -16.81 -6.33
CA ILE A 143 -10.12 -15.40 -6.67
C ILE A 143 -9.53 -15.27 -8.08
N PRO A 144 -10.27 -14.68 -9.04
CA PRO A 144 -9.72 -14.42 -10.37
C PRO A 144 -8.53 -13.47 -10.27
N PRO A 145 -7.36 -13.79 -10.84
CA PRO A 145 -6.15 -12.98 -10.66
C PRO A 145 -6.30 -11.52 -11.06
N ALA A 146 -7.09 -11.26 -12.11
CA ALA A 146 -7.40 -9.89 -12.55
C ALA A 146 -7.94 -8.98 -11.44
N THR A 147 -8.72 -9.53 -10.50
CA THR A 147 -9.27 -8.76 -9.36
C THR A 147 -8.18 -8.26 -8.42
N LEU A 148 -7.17 -9.09 -8.17
CA LEU A 148 -6.03 -8.74 -7.32
C LEU A 148 -5.05 -7.82 -8.05
N LEU A 149 -4.81 -8.09 -9.34
CA LEU A 149 -3.82 -7.38 -10.14
C LEU A 149 -4.16 -5.89 -10.32
N ILE A 150 -5.43 -5.52 -10.51
CA ILE A 150 -5.83 -4.11 -10.66
C ILE A 150 -5.41 -3.29 -9.44
N GLU A 151 -5.80 -3.77 -8.25
CA GLU A 151 -5.49 -3.08 -7.01
C GLU A 151 -3.98 -3.11 -6.72
N THR A 152 -3.32 -4.24 -7.00
CA THR A 152 -1.87 -4.38 -6.82
C THR A 152 -1.08 -3.37 -7.66
N MET A 153 -1.48 -3.16 -8.92
CA MET A 153 -0.82 -2.20 -9.81
C MET A 153 -1.00 -0.76 -9.32
N ARG A 154 -2.22 -0.39 -8.87
CA ARG A 154 -2.47 0.90 -8.23
C ARG A 154 -1.56 1.11 -7.01
N ARG A 155 -1.47 0.10 -6.14
CA ARG A 155 -0.62 0.13 -4.93
C ARG A 155 0.85 0.24 -5.26
N LYS A 156 1.32 -0.47 -6.30
CA LYS A 156 2.70 -0.42 -6.79
C LYS A 156 3.10 0.99 -7.24
N ASP A 157 2.20 1.72 -7.90
CA ASP A 157 2.46 3.10 -8.34
C ASP A 157 2.48 4.10 -7.16
N GLU A 158 1.74 3.82 -6.09
CA GLU A 158 1.72 4.62 -4.85
C GLU A 158 2.92 4.34 -3.94
N TRP A 159 3.44 3.11 -3.99
CA TRP A 159 4.47 2.61 -3.08
C TRP A 159 5.76 3.45 -3.04
N PRO A 160 6.32 3.95 -4.16
CA PRO A 160 7.52 4.79 -4.14
C PRO A 160 7.36 6.06 -3.30
N ARG A 161 6.21 6.73 -3.38
CA ARG A 161 5.95 7.96 -2.61
C ARG A 161 5.87 7.66 -1.11
N ILE A 162 5.19 6.58 -0.75
CA ILE A 162 5.11 6.08 0.63
C ILE A 162 6.51 5.78 1.16
N LYS A 163 7.34 5.05 0.39
CA LYS A 163 8.72 4.71 0.76
C LYS A 163 9.65 5.92 0.91
N MET A 164 9.43 6.99 0.16
CA MET A 164 10.20 8.22 0.33
C MET A 164 9.94 8.89 1.69
N ALA A 165 8.68 8.91 2.15
CA ALA A 165 8.33 9.46 3.45
C ALA A 165 8.70 8.50 4.60
N ILE A 166 8.41 7.21 4.42
CA ILE A 166 8.60 6.15 5.42
C ILE A 166 9.48 5.04 4.82
N PRO A 167 10.82 5.17 4.89
CA PRO A 167 11.72 4.26 4.19
C PRO A 167 11.83 2.86 4.81
N SER A 168 11.70 2.75 6.14
CA SER A 168 11.85 1.49 6.88
C SER A 168 10.66 1.19 7.81
N GLU A 169 10.47 -0.10 8.09
CA GLU A 169 9.55 -0.62 9.12
C GLU A 169 10.09 -0.43 10.54
N ASP A 170 11.39 -0.19 10.70
CA ASP A 170 12.05 0.01 12.01
C ASP A 170 11.88 1.43 12.55
N ILE A 171 11.19 2.30 11.80
CA ILE A 171 10.96 3.68 12.20
C ILE A 171 9.98 3.70 13.36
N VAL A 172 10.31 4.53 14.36
CA VAL A 172 9.40 4.89 15.45
C VAL A 172 8.81 6.27 15.15
N LEU A 173 7.50 6.40 15.37
CA LEU A 173 6.74 7.61 15.06
C LEU A 173 6.32 8.33 16.34
N LEU A 174 6.12 9.64 16.25
CA LEU A 174 5.57 10.49 17.31
C LEU A 174 4.34 11.20 16.79
N ILE A 175 3.34 11.39 17.65
CA ILE A 175 2.21 12.28 17.39
C ILE A 175 2.68 13.71 17.68
N LYS A 176 2.45 14.63 16.74
CA LYS A 176 2.77 16.03 16.96
C LYS A 176 1.79 16.65 17.96
N PRO A 177 2.19 17.68 18.73
CA PRO A 177 1.30 18.36 19.68
C PRO A 177 -0.03 18.84 19.07
N ASP A 178 0.00 19.30 17.81
CA ASP A 178 -1.17 19.79 17.07
C ASP A 178 -1.81 18.72 16.18
N GLY A 179 -1.39 17.46 16.31
CA GLY A 179 -1.78 16.33 15.47
C GLY A 179 -3.19 15.81 15.76
N ILE A 180 -4.21 16.64 15.51
CA ILE A 180 -5.61 16.29 15.72
C ILE A 180 -6.19 15.64 14.46
N LEU A 181 -6.69 14.42 14.61
CA LEU A 181 -7.39 13.70 13.56
C LEU A 181 -8.72 14.39 13.17
N PRO A 182 -9.02 14.52 11.86
CA PRO A 182 -10.34 14.86 11.37
C PRO A 182 -11.36 13.84 11.88
N TYR A 183 -12.56 14.33 12.17
CA TYR A 183 -13.66 13.47 12.60
C TYR A 183 -13.99 12.38 11.57
N ASP A 184 -13.89 12.71 10.28
CA ASP A 184 -14.11 11.84 9.13
C ASP A 184 -12.88 11.03 8.71
N ALA A 185 -11.82 11.00 9.52
CA ALA A 185 -10.66 10.15 9.26
C ALA A 185 -11.06 8.67 9.17
N LEU A 186 -10.40 7.96 8.24
CA LEU A 186 -10.61 6.54 8.01
C LEU A 186 -10.33 5.72 9.28
N PRO A 187 -11.02 4.58 9.49
CA PRO A 187 -10.80 3.71 10.64
C PRO A 187 -9.33 3.31 10.81
N GLU A 188 -8.63 3.05 9.70
CA GLU A 188 -7.22 2.69 9.75
C GLU A 188 -6.34 3.81 10.29
N ALA A 189 -6.61 5.06 9.90
CA ALA A 189 -5.88 6.23 10.39
C ALA A 189 -6.12 6.45 11.89
N LYS A 190 -7.36 6.28 12.35
CA LYS A 190 -7.73 6.36 13.78
C LYS A 190 -6.98 5.32 14.60
N GLN A 191 -7.04 4.07 14.17
CA GLN A 191 -6.36 2.96 14.87
C GLN A 191 -4.83 3.11 14.83
N MET A 192 -4.25 3.63 13.74
CA MET A 192 -2.81 3.90 13.69
C MET A 192 -2.39 4.95 14.71
N MET A 193 -3.17 6.01 14.91
CA MET A 193 -2.89 7.02 15.94
C MET A 193 -2.94 6.43 17.35
N GLU A 194 -3.85 5.50 17.64
CA GLU A 194 -3.89 4.79 18.93
C GLU A 194 -2.65 3.92 19.18
N PHE A 195 -2.02 3.40 18.13
CA PHE A 195 -0.80 2.60 18.24
C PHE A 195 0.49 3.42 18.29
N ILE A 196 0.47 4.74 18.05
CA ILE A 196 1.69 5.56 18.11
C ILE A 196 1.92 6.00 19.55
N ASP A 197 2.84 5.32 20.23
CA ASP A 197 3.24 5.61 21.62
C ASP A 197 4.66 6.17 21.74
N GLY A 198 5.33 6.43 20.62
CA GLY A 198 6.70 6.93 20.58
C GLY A 198 7.79 5.91 20.85
N ASN A 199 7.46 4.62 21.00
CA ASN A 199 8.42 3.53 21.17
C ASN A 199 8.22 2.39 20.18
N ARG A 200 6.98 2.15 19.76
CA ARG A 200 6.62 1.09 18.81
C ARG A 200 7.13 1.40 17.40
N THR A 201 7.72 0.39 16.77
CA THR A 201 8.12 0.40 15.37
C THR A 201 6.93 0.16 14.45
N ILE A 202 7.03 0.60 13.19
CA ILE A 202 6.01 0.32 12.17
C ILE A 202 5.84 -1.20 11.96
N SER A 203 6.93 -1.98 12.06
CA SER A 203 6.85 -3.45 11.98
C SER A 203 5.91 -4.04 13.04
N GLU A 204 6.03 -3.57 14.29
CA GLU A 204 5.15 -3.99 15.38
C GLU A 204 3.70 -3.51 15.16
N MET A 205 3.51 -2.30 14.61
CA MET A 205 2.17 -1.79 14.28
C MET A 205 1.47 -2.61 13.20
N ILE A 206 2.20 -3.08 12.18
CA ILE A 206 1.66 -3.97 11.15
C ILE A 206 1.18 -5.28 11.79
N GLN A 207 1.99 -5.85 12.69
CA GLN A 207 1.68 -7.11 13.36
C GLN A 207 0.46 -6.99 14.30
N LEU A 208 0.36 -5.90 15.06
CA LEU A 208 -0.71 -5.70 16.03
C LEU A 208 -2.04 -5.28 15.39
N SER A 209 -2.00 -4.50 14.31
CA SER A 209 -3.21 -3.98 13.67
C SER A 209 -3.95 -5.01 12.83
N GLY A 210 -3.21 -5.94 12.22
CA GLY A 210 -3.76 -6.86 11.23
C GLY A 210 -4.18 -6.18 9.92
N PHE A 211 -3.88 -4.90 9.71
CA PHE A 211 -4.22 -4.23 8.44
C PHE A 211 -3.31 -4.62 7.29
N GLY A 212 -2.20 -5.26 7.62
CA GLY A 212 -1.22 -5.61 6.63
C GLY A 212 -0.30 -4.46 6.26
N ARG A 213 0.74 -4.81 5.51
CA ARG A 213 1.86 -3.91 5.28
C ARG A 213 1.45 -2.67 4.49
N PHE A 214 0.86 -2.84 3.31
CA PHE A 214 0.49 -1.71 2.46
C PHE A 214 -0.49 -0.75 3.15
N ARG A 215 -1.59 -1.27 3.71
CA ARG A 215 -2.62 -0.43 4.35
C ARG A 215 -2.08 0.33 5.55
N THR A 216 -1.26 -0.32 6.38
CA THR A 216 -0.59 0.33 7.51
C THR A 216 0.28 1.48 7.03
N PHE A 217 1.16 1.23 6.04
CA PHE A 217 2.01 2.26 5.48
C PHE A 217 1.22 3.41 4.84
N ASN A 218 0.14 3.11 4.11
CA ASN A 218 -0.70 4.11 3.48
C ASN A 218 -1.42 4.99 4.53
N ALA A 219 -1.96 4.38 5.59
CA ALA A 219 -2.57 5.12 6.70
C ALA A 219 -1.56 6.05 7.38
N LEU A 220 -0.37 5.53 7.69
CA LEU A 220 0.72 6.33 8.28
C LEU A 220 1.22 7.43 7.34
N PHE A 221 1.33 7.14 6.05
CA PHE A 221 1.71 8.13 5.05
C PHE A 221 0.71 9.28 5.00
N ASN A 222 -0.60 8.99 5.00
CA ASN A 222 -1.63 10.03 5.01
C ASN A 222 -1.58 10.87 6.30
N LEU A 223 -1.36 10.25 7.47
CA LEU A 223 -1.17 10.97 8.73
C LEU A 223 0.07 11.88 8.69
N PHE A 224 1.15 11.40 8.04
CA PHE A 224 2.39 12.16 7.88
C PHE A 224 2.21 13.37 6.96
N GLU A 225 1.53 13.21 5.83
CA GLU A 225 1.23 14.29 4.88
C GLU A 225 0.29 15.35 5.49
N LEU A 226 -0.64 14.93 6.35
CA LEU A 226 -1.48 15.85 7.11
C LEU A 226 -0.75 16.52 8.28
N GLY A 227 0.53 16.18 8.50
CA GLY A 227 1.35 16.77 9.55
C GLY A 227 1.01 16.32 10.96
N MET A 228 0.23 15.24 11.13
CA MET A 228 -0.20 14.75 12.45
C MET A 228 0.88 13.98 13.18
N ILE A 229 1.76 13.35 12.42
CA ILE A 229 2.83 12.50 12.95
C ILE A 229 4.17 12.90 12.37
N GLU A 230 5.23 12.53 13.06
CA GLU A 230 6.59 12.70 12.58
C GLU A 230 7.48 11.53 12.98
N ARG A 231 8.65 11.44 12.34
CA ARG A 231 9.64 10.43 12.66
C ARG A 231 10.35 10.82 13.96
N LYS A 232 10.46 9.90 14.90
CA LYS A 232 11.33 10.08 16.06
C LYS A 232 12.77 10.12 15.59
N VAL A 233 13.38 11.30 15.62
CA VAL A 233 14.82 11.45 15.33
C VAL A 233 15.57 10.78 16.48
N THR A 234 16.06 9.57 16.24
CA THR A 234 17.01 8.95 17.17
C THR A 234 18.39 9.45 16.78
N GLU A 235 19.07 10.14 17.69
CA GLU A 235 20.42 10.70 17.49
C GLU A 235 21.51 9.64 17.22
N SER A 236 21.15 8.35 17.20
CA SER A 236 22.04 7.23 16.89
C SER A 236 21.91 6.77 15.44
N ALA A 237 22.45 7.58 14.53
CA ALA A 237 23.06 7.10 13.30
C ALA A 237 24.31 7.93 13.02
N ALA A 238 25.24 7.95 13.98
CA ALA A 238 26.64 8.17 13.64
C ALA A 238 27.02 7.07 12.65
N LEU A 239 27.16 7.45 11.38
CA LEU A 239 27.82 6.65 10.36
C LEU A 239 29.09 6.03 10.97
N PRO A 240 29.39 4.74 10.75
CA PRO A 240 30.67 4.19 11.16
C PRO A 240 31.78 5.08 10.61
N PRO A 241 32.82 5.43 11.39
CA PRO A 241 33.87 6.30 10.91
C PRO A 241 34.46 5.70 9.65
N LYS A 242 34.39 6.46 8.54
CA LYS A 242 35.05 6.12 7.27
C LYS A 242 36.47 5.63 7.59
N PRO A 243 36.89 4.44 7.12
CA PRO A 243 38.26 4.00 7.32
C PRO A 243 39.20 5.05 6.70
N LYS A 244 40.14 5.56 7.51
CA LYS A 244 41.20 6.45 7.02
C LYS A 244 41.97 5.70 5.95
N ALA A 245 41.84 6.12 4.69
CA ALA A 245 42.72 5.67 3.63
C ALA A 245 44.18 6.08 3.97
N PRO A 246 45.17 5.22 3.72
CA PRO A 246 46.57 5.60 3.89
C PRO A 246 46.91 6.72 2.90
N SER A 247 47.57 7.76 3.40
CA SER A 247 48.03 8.89 2.58
C SER A 247 48.96 8.42 1.46
N PRO A 248 48.73 8.78 0.18
CA PRO A 248 49.73 8.57 -0.85
C PRO A 248 50.83 9.62 -0.70
N VAL A 249 52.09 9.16 -0.68
CA VAL A 249 53.27 10.03 -0.81
C VAL A 249 53.30 10.51 -2.27
N LEU A 250 52.90 11.76 -2.51
CA LEU A 250 52.91 12.35 -3.85
C LEU A 250 54.31 12.87 -4.19
N LYS A 251 54.98 12.23 -5.15
CA LYS A 251 56.17 12.79 -5.82
C LYS A 251 55.71 13.90 -6.77
N PHE A 252 56.33 15.07 -6.63
CA PHE A 252 56.17 16.24 -7.50
C PHE A 252 56.64 15.93 -8.95
N ILE A 253 55.77 16.17 -9.93
CA ILE A 253 56.16 16.44 -11.34
C ILE A 253 55.34 17.67 -11.81
N GLY A 254 56.03 18.62 -12.45
CA GLY A 254 55.67 20.05 -12.54
C GLY A 254 54.55 20.48 -13.50
N PRO A 255 54.34 21.80 -13.65
CA PRO A 255 53.08 22.38 -14.12
C PRO A 255 53.15 22.78 -15.59
N ALA A 256 52.36 22.12 -16.45
CA ALA A 256 52.05 22.67 -17.78
C ALA A 256 50.70 22.21 -18.39
N ALA A 257 49.94 21.29 -17.79
CA ALA A 257 48.77 20.69 -18.45
C ALA A 257 47.40 20.95 -17.79
N THR A 258 47.30 21.76 -16.73
CA THR A 258 46.07 21.86 -15.92
C THR A 258 45.13 23.01 -16.25
N VAL A 259 45.43 23.89 -17.21
CA VAL A 259 44.60 25.09 -17.46
C VAL A 259 43.45 24.84 -18.46
N MET A 260 43.49 23.79 -19.29
CA MET A 260 42.41 23.52 -20.26
C MET A 260 41.30 22.57 -19.78
N ALA A 261 41.50 21.80 -18.70
CA ALA A 261 40.52 20.81 -18.24
C ALA A 261 39.47 21.37 -17.26
N THR A 262 39.73 22.51 -16.60
CA THR A 262 38.84 23.07 -15.57
C THR A 262 37.73 23.95 -16.14
N ALA A 263 37.94 24.59 -17.30
CA ALA A 263 36.92 25.46 -17.92
C ALA A 263 35.76 24.68 -18.57
N GLY A 264 36.02 23.50 -19.14
CA GLY A 264 34.99 22.67 -19.78
C GLY A 264 33.98 22.07 -18.79
N ILE A 265 34.44 21.70 -17.59
CA ILE A 265 33.60 21.05 -16.57
C ILE A 265 32.63 22.05 -15.92
N VAL A 266 33.05 23.30 -15.72
CA VAL A 266 32.18 24.35 -15.16
C VAL A 266 31.06 24.73 -16.14
N LEU A 267 31.33 24.74 -17.46
CA LEU A 267 30.32 25.05 -18.49
C LEU A 267 29.29 23.92 -18.66
N ILE A 268 29.70 22.66 -18.52
CA ILE A 268 28.80 21.49 -18.54
C ILE A 268 27.91 21.46 -17.29
N LEU A 269 28.44 21.81 -16.12
CA LEU A 269 27.66 21.88 -14.88
C LEU A 269 26.66 23.05 -14.88
N LEU A 270 27.03 24.20 -15.46
CA LEU A 270 26.11 25.34 -15.59
C LEU A 270 24.97 25.07 -16.58
N THR A 271 25.24 24.40 -17.70
CA THR A 271 24.20 24.03 -18.66
C THR A 271 23.31 22.89 -18.17
N ALA A 272 23.86 21.90 -17.45
CA ALA A 272 23.07 20.86 -16.78
C ALA A 272 22.16 21.43 -15.68
N SER A 273 22.62 22.43 -14.92
CA SER A 273 21.79 23.09 -13.89
C SER A 273 20.66 23.92 -14.49
N LEU A 274 20.88 24.57 -15.64
CA LEU A 274 19.84 25.27 -16.39
C LEU A 274 18.84 24.29 -17.04
N PHE A 275 19.31 23.14 -17.54
CA PHE A 275 18.45 22.11 -18.12
C PHE A 275 17.63 21.34 -17.07
N TRP A 276 18.21 21.10 -15.88
CA TRP A 276 17.51 20.50 -14.74
C TRP A 276 16.49 21.47 -14.14
N GLY A 277 16.85 22.75 -13.99
CA GLY A 277 15.90 23.79 -13.57
C GLY A 277 14.71 23.93 -14.52
N TYR A 278 14.97 23.89 -15.83
CA TYR A 278 13.91 23.95 -16.85
C TYR A 278 13.03 22.69 -16.88
N LYS A 279 13.60 21.48 -16.73
CA LYS A 279 12.79 20.25 -16.63
C LYS A 279 11.99 20.14 -15.34
N VAL A 280 12.53 20.61 -14.22
CA VAL A 280 11.81 20.64 -12.93
C VAL A 280 10.69 21.67 -12.96
N SER A 281 10.89 22.85 -13.54
CA SER A 281 9.80 23.81 -13.72
C SER A 281 8.72 23.30 -14.68
N LEU A 282 9.10 22.57 -15.74
CA LEU A 282 8.14 21.99 -16.71
C LEU A 282 7.40 20.75 -16.18
N LEU A 283 7.93 20.08 -15.13
CA LEU A 283 7.28 18.95 -14.44
C LEU A 283 6.41 19.38 -13.25
N LEU A 284 6.71 20.52 -12.63
CA LEU A 284 5.94 21.06 -11.50
C LEU A 284 4.65 21.75 -11.95
N ASP A 285 4.58 22.28 -13.18
CA ASP A 285 3.40 22.98 -13.70
C ASP A 285 2.27 22.02 -14.16
N SER A 286 2.59 20.77 -14.47
CA SER A 286 1.62 19.76 -14.92
C SER A 286 0.94 18.99 -13.77
N LYS A 287 1.60 18.80 -12.63
CA LYS A 287 1.11 17.94 -11.53
C LYS A 287 0.25 18.66 -10.49
N THR A 288 0.41 19.97 -10.31
CA THR A 288 -0.44 20.78 -9.42
C THR A 288 -1.88 20.80 -9.90
N ASN A 289 -2.09 20.94 -11.22
CA ASN A 289 -3.42 20.95 -11.84
C ASN A 289 -4.16 19.60 -11.67
N LEU A 290 -3.45 18.47 -11.70
CA LEU A 290 -4.07 17.14 -11.55
C LEU A 290 -4.55 16.89 -10.11
N VAL A 291 -3.76 17.30 -9.12
CA VAL A 291 -4.13 17.16 -7.69
C VAL A 291 -5.28 18.09 -7.35
N GLU A 292 -5.25 19.34 -7.84
CA GLU A 292 -6.34 20.29 -7.66
C GLU A 292 -7.62 19.80 -8.35
N GLU A 293 -7.52 19.20 -9.55
CA GLU A 293 -8.65 18.59 -10.26
C GLU A 293 -9.23 17.38 -9.52
N LEU A 294 -8.39 16.52 -8.94
CA LEU A 294 -8.83 15.37 -8.13
C LEU A 294 -9.51 15.81 -6.83
N LEU A 295 -8.96 16.80 -6.13
CA LEU A 295 -9.58 17.38 -4.94
C LEU A 295 -10.91 18.04 -5.27
N LEU A 296 -11.01 18.72 -6.43
CA LEU A 296 -12.23 19.35 -6.90
C LEU A 296 -13.31 18.31 -7.27
N LYS A 297 -12.94 17.21 -7.94
CA LYS A 297 -13.85 16.07 -8.22
C LYS A 297 -14.32 15.40 -6.93
N SER A 298 -13.43 15.24 -5.95
CA SER A 298 -13.77 14.70 -4.63
C SER A 298 -14.75 15.63 -3.87
N ALA A 299 -14.48 16.94 -3.87
CA ALA A 299 -15.36 17.94 -3.27
C ALA A 299 -16.74 17.98 -3.96
N GLN A 300 -16.79 17.91 -5.29
CA GLN A 300 -18.03 17.83 -6.06
C GLN A 300 -18.89 16.63 -5.66
N SER A 301 -18.27 15.45 -5.49
CA SER A 301 -18.99 14.24 -5.04
C SER A 301 -19.56 14.41 -3.63
N LYS A 302 -18.78 14.97 -2.70
CA LYS A 302 -19.21 15.25 -1.33
C LYS A 302 -20.38 16.24 -1.28
N TYR A 303 -20.28 17.36 -2.00
CA TYR A 303 -21.35 18.36 -2.02
C TYR A 303 -22.63 17.83 -2.67
N ARG A 304 -22.52 16.95 -3.68
CA ARG A 304 -23.68 16.26 -4.27
C ARG A 304 -24.44 15.44 -3.21
N GLN A 305 -23.73 14.72 -2.34
CA GLN A 305 -24.35 13.97 -1.25
C GLN A 305 -25.02 14.90 -0.23
N GLU A 306 -24.37 16.00 0.13
CA GLU A 306 -24.93 16.97 1.09
C GLU A 306 -26.22 17.62 0.56
N VAL A 307 -26.28 17.96 -0.73
CA VAL A 307 -27.49 18.48 -1.39
C VAL A 307 -28.62 17.46 -1.39
N GLU A 308 -28.33 16.18 -1.65
CA GLU A 308 -29.32 15.11 -1.59
C GLU A 308 -29.88 14.91 -0.18
N ILE A 309 -29.00 14.91 0.84
CA ILE A 309 -29.41 14.84 2.24
C ILE A 309 -30.31 16.04 2.60
N TYR A 310 -29.97 17.24 2.15
CA TYR A 310 -30.79 18.43 2.37
C TYR A 310 -32.20 18.27 1.75
N LYS A 311 -32.30 17.72 0.53
CA LYS A 311 -33.60 17.44 -0.12
C LYS A 311 -34.40 16.40 0.66
N MET A 312 -33.77 15.33 1.15
CA MET A 312 -34.45 14.32 1.95
C MET A 312 -35.07 14.91 3.22
N ILE A 313 -34.38 15.86 3.85
CA ILE A 313 -34.84 16.50 5.11
C ILE A 313 -35.90 17.58 4.85
N ASN A 314 -35.70 18.41 3.82
CA ASN A 314 -36.50 19.63 3.62
C ASN A 314 -37.54 19.51 2.50
N GLY A 315 -37.59 18.37 1.80
CA GLY A 315 -38.49 18.10 0.68
C GLY A 315 -38.21 18.90 -0.60
N ARG A 316 -37.15 19.71 -0.61
CA ARG A 316 -36.74 20.56 -1.75
C ARG A 316 -35.23 20.74 -1.78
N TYR A 317 -34.68 20.95 -2.98
CA TYR A 317 -33.27 21.31 -3.13
C TYR A 317 -32.98 22.70 -2.55
N PRO A 318 -31.76 22.97 -2.07
CA PRO A 318 -31.35 24.27 -1.58
C PRO A 318 -31.34 25.28 -2.74
N ALA A 319 -31.61 26.56 -2.45
CA ALA A 319 -31.58 27.61 -3.46
C ALA A 319 -30.13 27.94 -3.89
N GLU A 320 -29.17 27.76 -2.98
CA GLU A 320 -27.74 27.95 -3.25
C GLU A 320 -26.94 26.86 -2.56
N LEU A 321 -25.85 26.40 -3.20
CA LEU A 321 -24.94 25.40 -2.64
C LEU A 321 -24.37 25.82 -1.28
N LYS A 322 -24.17 27.13 -1.07
CA LYS A 322 -23.64 27.74 0.17
C LYS A 322 -24.54 27.55 1.39
N GLN A 323 -25.81 27.18 1.20
CA GLN A 323 -26.76 26.93 2.29
C GLN A 323 -26.54 25.58 2.98
N VAL A 324 -25.90 24.63 2.29
CA VAL A 324 -25.74 23.25 2.76
C VAL A 324 -24.28 22.92 3.05
N VAL A 325 -23.38 23.46 2.22
CA VAL A 325 -21.95 23.14 2.29
C VAL A 325 -21.24 23.95 3.37
N LYS A 326 -20.65 23.25 4.35
CA LYS A 326 -19.85 23.86 5.44
C LYS A 326 -18.46 24.29 4.99
N ASP A 327 -17.82 23.52 4.12
CA ASP A 327 -16.49 23.81 3.58
C ASP A 327 -16.58 24.58 2.26
N ARG A 328 -16.24 25.87 2.27
CA ARG A 328 -16.46 26.76 1.13
C ARG A 328 -15.32 26.80 0.11
N ARG A 329 -14.22 26.08 0.36
CA ARG A 329 -12.98 26.20 -0.42
C ARG A 329 -13.14 25.98 -1.93
N TYR A 330 -14.10 25.14 -2.33
CA TYR A 330 -14.33 24.76 -3.73
C TYR A 330 -15.69 25.20 -4.29
N VAL A 331 -16.50 25.90 -3.49
CA VAL A 331 -17.88 26.24 -3.86
C VAL A 331 -17.91 27.18 -5.07
N ASP A 332 -16.99 28.15 -5.12
CA ASP A 332 -16.93 29.12 -6.23
C ASP A 332 -16.33 28.52 -7.53
N LEU A 333 -15.86 27.26 -7.49
CA LEU A 333 -15.36 26.52 -8.65
C LEU A 333 -16.40 25.53 -9.22
N LEU A 334 -17.64 25.56 -8.69
CA LEU A 334 -18.73 24.68 -9.07
C LEU A 334 -19.97 25.47 -9.49
N VAL A 335 -20.62 25.02 -10.55
CA VAL A 335 -21.92 25.53 -11.02
C VAL A 335 -22.99 24.58 -10.50
N TYR A 336 -23.93 25.14 -9.73
CA TYR A 336 -25.06 24.42 -9.16
C TYR A 336 -26.36 24.96 -9.75
N GLU A 337 -27.13 24.08 -10.39
CA GLU A 337 -28.42 24.41 -11.01
C GLU A 337 -29.47 23.35 -10.67
N VAL A 338 -30.68 23.80 -10.33
CA VAL A 338 -31.82 22.90 -10.10
C VAL A 338 -32.67 22.87 -11.37
N SER A 339 -33.11 21.69 -11.80
CA SER A 339 -33.96 21.56 -12.98
C SER A 339 -35.28 22.31 -12.79
N GLY A 340 -35.85 22.83 -13.88
CA GLY A 340 -37.08 23.64 -13.84
C GLY A 340 -38.31 22.93 -13.27
N ASP A 341 -38.29 21.59 -13.24
CA ASP A 341 -39.32 20.74 -12.60
C ASP A 341 -39.07 20.50 -11.10
N GLY A 342 -37.94 20.98 -10.55
CA GLY A 342 -37.52 20.81 -9.16
C GLY A 342 -37.14 19.38 -8.76
N GLN A 343 -37.10 18.43 -9.70
CA GLN A 343 -36.91 17.01 -9.39
C GLN A 343 -35.45 16.57 -9.40
N SER A 344 -34.59 17.26 -10.17
CA SER A 344 -33.17 16.96 -10.29
C SER A 344 -32.30 18.20 -10.08
N PHE A 345 -31.01 18.00 -9.88
CA PHE A 345 -30.04 19.08 -9.88
C PHE A 345 -28.78 18.65 -10.63
N ASP A 346 -28.09 19.65 -11.15
CA ASP A 346 -26.78 19.51 -11.73
C ASP A 346 -25.74 20.25 -10.89
N LEU A 347 -24.56 19.66 -10.82
CA LEU A 347 -23.42 20.21 -10.12
C LEU A 347 -22.20 19.92 -10.97
N LYS A 348 -21.67 20.94 -11.63
CA LYS A 348 -20.57 20.85 -12.61
C LYS A 348 -19.36 21.65 -12.17
N ILE A 349 -18.19 21.22 -12.57
CA ILE A 349 -16.94 21.98 -12.40
C ILE A 349 -16.90 23.10 -13.43
N VAL A 350 -16.56 24.32 -13.00
CA VAL A 350 -16.32 25.45 -13.91
C VAL A 350 -15.05 25.14 -14.71
N GLU A 351 -15.17 24.95 -16.03
CA GLU A 351 -14.01 24.84 -16.91
C GLU A 351 -13.26 26.18 -16.92
N ARG A 352 -12.04 26.22 -16.33
CA ARG A 352 -11.12 27.35 -16.53
C ARG A 352 -10.68 27.33 -17.99
N LYS A 353 -10.97 28.40 -18.74
CA LYS A 353 -10.47 28.64 -20.10
C LYS A 353 -8.98 28.96 -20.11
#